data_AF-A0A816G7T5-F1
#
_entry.id   AF-A0A816G7T5-F1
#
_cell.length_a   1.000
_cell.length_b   1.000
_cell.length_c   1.000
_cell.angle_alpha   90.00
_cell.angle_beta   90.00
_cell.angle_gamma   90.00
#
_symmetry.space_group_name_H-M   'P 1'
#
loop_
_entity.id
_entity.type
_entity.pdbx_description
1 polymer ?
#
loop_
_entity_poly.entity_id
_entity_poly.type
_entity_poly.pdbx_seq_one_letter_code
_entity_poly.pdbx_strand_id
1 'polypeptide(L)'
;MKGRPWLDLTEAVKQFLKQRQDLGTEDRITAIKFTHKAVTEYFDQEVKDVNVDSIAYHGGRTDFSIAFAEVNQCITRSKTAASKYAIIFMSDGLAPFPEAELQTLVELHGNVIKKFWTLALG
;
A
#
# COMPACT_ATOMS: atom_id res chain seq x y z
N MET A 1 9.96 11.98 1.26
CA MET A 1 9.97 12.23 -0.19
C MET A 1 9.26 13.54 -0.57
N LYS A 2 9.94 14.68 -0.74
CA LYS A 2 9.30 15.89 -1.32
C LYS A 2 9.73 16.05 -2.78
N GLY A 3 8.85 16.57 -3.63
CA GLY A 3 9.18 16.92 -5.02
C GLY A 3 9.11 15.72 -5.97
N ARG A 4 10.09 15.57 -6.85
CA ARG A 4 10.08 14.59 -7.96
C ARG A 4 9.83 13.14 -7.52
N PRO A 5 10.48 12.60 -6.45
CA PRO A 5 10.21 11.22 -6.02
C PRO A 5 8.75 10.98 -5.60
N TRP A 6 8.11 11.99 -4.99
CA TRP A 6 6.69 11.90 -4.66
C TRP A 6 5.81 11.92 -5.91
N LEU A 7 6.12 12.81 -6.86
CA LEU A 7 5.39 12.88 -8.13
C LEU A 7 5.49 11.54 -8.88
N ASP A 8 6.70 10.99 -9.01
CA ASP A 8 6.94 9.72 -9.69
C ASP A 8 6.19 8.56 -8.99
N LEU A 9 6.20 8.52 -7.66
CA LEU A 9 5.43 7.55 -6.87
C LEU A 9 3.93 7.66 -7.11
N THR A 10 3.38 8.87 -7.00
CA THR A 10 1.94 9.09 -7.22
C THR A 10 1.53 8.82 -8.66
N GLU A 11 2.39 9.11 -9.63
CA GLU A 11 2.15 8.81 -11.04
C GLU A 11 2.13 7.31 -11.30
N ALA A 12 3.06 6.54 -10.71
CA ALA A 12 3.03 5.08 -10.80
C ALA A 12 1.75 4.49 -10.18
N VAL A 13 1.30 5.02 -9.04
CA VAL A 13 0.02 4.61 -8.42
C VAL A 13 -1.17 4.96 -9.32
N LYS A 14 -1.19 6.15 -9.93
CA LYS A 14 -2.22 6.57 -10.90
C LYS A 14 -2.29 5.62 -12.09
N GLN A 15 -1.14 5.30 -12.68
CA GLN A 15 -1.08 4.41 -13.84
C GLN A 15 -1.56 3.00 -13.49
N PHE A 16 -1.16 2.47 -12.33
CA PHE A 16 -1.65 1.18 -11.84
C PHE A 16 -3.17 1.18 -11.69
N LEU A 17 -3.72 2.18 -11.00
CA LEU A 17 -5.16 2.27 -10.76
C LEU A 17 -5.95 2.46 -12.05
N LYS A 18 -5.48 3.34 -12.95
CA LYS A 18 -6.09 3.54 -14.27
C LYS A 18 -6.15 2.24 -15.07
N GLN A 19 -5.06 1.47 -15.10
CA GLN A 19 -5.06 0.17 -15.79
C GLN A 19 -6.08 -0.81 -15.19
N ARG A 20 -6.23 -0.85 -13.86
CA ARG A 20 -7.25 -1.71 -13.22
C ARG A 20 -8.67 -1.21 -13.51
N GLN A 21 -8.89 0.09 -13.49
CA GLN A 21 -10.17 0.72 -13.85
C GLN A 21 -10.56 0.43 -15.30
N ASP A 22 -9.63 0.57 -16.24
CA ASP A 22 -9.84 0.32 -17.68
C ASP A 22 -10.17 -1.16 -17.96
N LEU A 23 -9.64 -2.08 -17.14
CA LEU A 23 -9.97 -3.52 -17.21
C LEU A 23 -11.34 -3.87 -16.62
N GLY A 24 -12.03 -2.92 -15.95
CA GLY A 24 -13.35 -3.13 -15.37
C GLY A 24 -13.39 -4.19 -14.27
N THR A 25 -12.31 -4.33 -13.49
CA THR A 25 -12.23 -5.35 -12.44
C THR A 25 -13.08 -4.98 -11.22
N GLU A 26 -13.60 -5.98 -10.52
CA GLU A 26 -14.29 -5.83 -9.22
C GLU A 26 -13.30 -5.77 -8.04
N ASP A 27 -12.05 -5.36 -8.28
CA ASP A 27 -11.07 -5.32 -7.22
C ASP A 27 -11.41 -4.24 -6.20
N ARG A 28 -11.11 -4.56 -4.95
CA ARG A 28 -11.14 -3.61 -3.85
C ARG A 28 -9.72 -3.29 -3.43
N ILE A 29 -9.48 -2.03 -3.11
CA ILE A 29 -8.17 -1.53 -2.71
C ILE A 29 -8.25 -0.88 -1.33
N THR A 30 -7.20 -1.14 -0.56
CA THR A 30 -6.88 -0.39 0.65
C THR A 30 -5.58 0.35 0.36
N ALA A 31 -5.60 1.67 0.46
CA ALA A 31 -4.44 2.52 0.22
C ALA A 31 -3.94 3.07 1.55
N ILE A 32 -2.71 2.72 1.91
CA ILE A 32 -2.07 3.17 3.14
C ILE A 32 -0.92 4.09 2.76
N LYS A 33 -1.00 5.33 3.21
CA LYS A 33 0.08 6.31 3.13
C LYS A 33 0.85 6.29 4.45
N PHE A 34 2.18 6.25 4.40
CA PHE A 34 2.97 6.24 5.62
C PHE A 34 4.18 7.17 5.57
N THR A 35 4.53 7.68 6.75
CA THR A 35 5.80 8.33 7.09
C THR A 35 6.18 7.87 8.50
N HIS A 36 6.21 8.80 9.46
CA HIS A 36 6.29 8.56 10.91
C HIS A 36 4.92 8.23 11.51
N LYS A 37 3.89 8.19 10.66
CA LYS A 37 2.51 7.80 10.94
C LYS A 37 2.00 7.05 9.71
N ALA A 38 1.09 6.11 9.89
CA ALA A 38 0.34 5.49 8.81
C ALA A 38 -1.09 6.04 8.79
N VAL A 39 -1.62 6.28 7.60
CA VAL A 39 -2.99 6.76 7.37
C VAL A 39 -3.58 5.90 6.26
N THR A 40 -4.71 5.27 6.57
CA THR A 40 -5.52 4.56 5.58
C THR A 40 -6.37 5.59 4.85
N GLU A 41 -5.94 5.97 3.65
CA GLU A 41 -6.64 6.94 2.77
C GLU A 41 -7.91 6.32 2.19
N TYR A 42 -7.82 5.04 1.85
CA TYR A 42 -8.91 4.24 1.32
C TYR A 42 -8.91 2.89 2.01
N PHE A 43 -10.08 2.43 2.45
CA PHE A 43 -10.22 1.10 3.03
C PHE A 43 -11.27 0.31 2.27
N ASP A 44 -10.86 -0.85 1.74
CA ASP A 44 -11.74 -1.80 1.08
C ASP A 44 -12.70 -1.09 0.11
N GLN A 45 -12.17 -0.22 -0.75
CA GLN A 45 -12.96 0.58 -1.69
C GLN A 45 -12.84 0.01 -3.10
N GLU A 46 -13.91 0.06 -3.89
CA GLU A 46 -13.83 -0.35 -5.30
C GLU A 46 -12.86 0.54 -6.05
N VAL A 47 -11.99 -0.08 -6.84
CA VAL A 47 -10.94 0.61 -7.60
C VAL A 47 -11.48 1.75 -8.47
N LYS A 48 -12.70 1.61 -9.00
CA LYS A 48 -13.38 2.64 -9.82
C LYS A 48 -13.69 3.93 -9.06
N ASP A 49 -13.84 3.87 -7.74
CA ASP A 49 -14.22 5.00 -6.89
C ASP A 49 -13.01 5.70 -6.26
N VAL A 50 -11.79 5.20 -6.50
CA VAL A 50 -10.56 5.74 -5.94
C VAL A 50 -10.05 6.91 -6.77
N ASN A 51 -9.90 8.05 -6.12
CA ASN A 51 -9.27 9.23 -6.70
C ASN A 51 -7.84 9.42 -6.13
N VAL A 52 -6.82 9.08 -6.91
CA VAL A 52 -5.42 9.18 -6.44
C VAL A 52 -4.98 10.62 -6.20
N ASP A 53 -5.58 11.60 -6.89
CA ASP A 53 -5.21 13.00 -6.75
C ASP A 53 -5.54 13.58 -5.36
N SER A 54 -6.40 12.90 -4.58
CA SER A 54 -6.69 13.28 -3.20
C SER A 54 -5.58 12.90 -2.21
N ILE A 55 -4.67 11.98 -2.60
CA ILE A 55 -3.59 11.52 -1.73
C ILE A 55 -2.53 12.62 -1.64
N ALA A 56 -2.61 13.42 -0.58
CA ALA A 56 -1.68 14.53 -0.36
C ALA A 56 -0.34 14.05 0.21
N TYR A 57 0.75 14.68 -0.23
CA TYR A 57 2.07 14.50 0.39
C TYR A 57 2.06 14.99 1.84
N HIS A 58 2.62 14.18 2.74
CA HIS A 58 2.97 14.60 4.09
C HIS A 58 4.45 14.36 4.35
N GLY A 59 5.10 15.36 4.94
CA GLY A 59 6.48 15.25 5.39
C GLY A 59 6.60 14.31 6.58
N GLY A 60 7.78 13.70 6.73
CA GLY A 60 8.08 12.82 7.85
C GLY A 60 9.27 11.93 7.57
N ARG A 61 9.68 11.18 8.61
CA ARG A 61 10.68 10.12 8.52
C ARG A 61 10.00 8.83 8.04
N THR A 62 10.75 7.87 7.55
CA THR A 62 10.24 6.55 7.20
C THR A 62 10.15 5.69 8.46
N ASP A 63 8.96 5.20 8.78
CA ASP A 63 8.73 4.23 9.86
C ASP A 63 7.93 3.04 9.30
N PHE A 64 8.65 1.96 8.99
CA PHE A 64 8.03 0.76 8.43
C PHE A 64 7.20 0.02 9.48
N SER A 65 7.60 0.03 10.75
CA SER A 65 6.88 -0.67 11.80
C SER A 65 5.45 -0.14 11.94
N ILE A 66 5.26 1.19 11.87
CA ILE A 66 3.91 1.80 11.87
C ILE A 66 3.13 1.46 10.59
N ALA A 67 3.79 1.45 9.43
CA ALA A 67 3.14 1.09 8.16
C ALA A 67 2.62 -0.35 8.17
N PHE A 68 3.45 -1.30 8.61
CA PHE A 68 3.10 -2.71 8.68
C PHE A 68 2.08 -3.00 9.79
N ALA A 69 2.11 -2.25 10.89
CA ALA A 69 1.04 -2.30 11.89
C ALA A 69 -0.32 -1.92 11.29
N GLU A 70 -0.39 -0.87 10.47
CA GLU A 70 -1.62 -0.47 9.78
C GLU A 70 -2.07 -1.52 8.75
N VAL A 71 -1.12 -2.11 8.00
CA VAL A 71 -1.41 -3.23 7.09
C VAL A 71 -2.02 -4.41 7.84
N ASN A 72 -1.45 -4.80 8.98
CA ASN A 72 -1.96 -5.87 9.83
C ASN A 72 -3.39 -5.57 10.32
N GLN A 73 -3.64 -4.34 10.76
CA GLN A 73 -4.98 -3.91 11.18
C GLN A 73 -5.97 -3.98 10.03
N CYS A 74 -5.58 -3.51 8.83
CA CYS A 74 -6.43 -3.55 7.66
C CYS A 74 -6.80 -4.99 7.28
N ILE A 75 -5.81 -5.88 7.14
CA ILE A 75 -6.04 -7.29 6.79
C ILE A 75 -6.91 -7.97 7.85
N THR A 76 -6.66 -7.71 9.14
CA THR A 76 -7.45 -8.28 10.24
C THR A 76 -8.90 -7.81 10.19
N ARG A 77 -9.13 -6.53 9.93
CA ARG A 77 -10.49 -5.95 9.84
C ARG A 77 -11.28 -6.47 8.66
N SER A 78 -10.62 -6.72 7.53
CA SER A 78 -11.25 -7.27 6.31
C SER A 78 -11.19 -8.80 6.24
N LYS A 79 -10.66 -9.49 7.26
CA LYS A 79 -10.42 -10.95 7.22
C LYS A 79 -11.73 -11.73 7.18
N THR A 80 -12.14 -12.11 5.98
CA THR A 80 -13.10 -13.20 5.76
C THR A 80 -12.36 -14.45 5.26
N ALA A 81 -12.94 -15.64 5.44
CA ALA A 81 -12.33 -16.90 5.00
C ALA A 81 -12.02 -16.95 3.48
N ALA A 82 -12.70 -16.12 2.67
CA ALA A 82 -12.51 -16.03 1.22
C ALA A 82 -11.54 -14.94 0.77
N SER A 83 -11.11 -14.06 1.68
CA SER A 83 -10.28 -12.89 1.31
C SER A 83 -8.89 -13.30 0.85
N LYS A 84 -8.46 -12.75 -0.29
CA LYS A 84 -7.11 -12.91 -0.84
C LYS A 84 -6.52 -11.53 -1.08
N TYR A 85 -5.32 -11.30 -0.57
CA TYR A 85 -4.65 -10.01 -0.65
C TYR A 85 -3.43 -10.09 -1.57
N ALA A 86 -3.25 -9.04 -2.35
CA ALA A 86 -1.99 -8.76 -3.01
C ALA A 86 -1.50 -7.41 -2.49
N ILE A 87 -0.29 -7.37 -1.96
CA ILE A 87 0.27 -6.18 -1.32
C ILE A 87 1.32 -5.59 -2.24
N ILE A 88 1.18 -4.31 -2.54
CA ILE A 88 2.16 -3.54 -3.33
C ILE A 88 2.75 -2.49 -2.39
N PHE A 89 4.02 -2.66 -2.09
CA PHE A 89 4.80 -1.76 -1.25
C PHE A 89 5.64 -0.84 -2.14
N MET A 90 5.44 0.47 -2.04
CA MET A 90 6.13 1.45 -2.89
C MET A 90 6.88 2.48 -2.03
N SER A 91 8.15 2.72 -2.35
CA SER A 91 9.02 3.69 -1.64
C SER A 91 10.05 4.32 -2.58
N ASP A 92 10.83 5.29 -2.10
CA ASP A 92 12.00 5.84 -2.81
C ASP A 92 13.25 4.95 -2.72
N GLY A 93 13.19 3.83 -1.98
CA GLY A 93 14.33 2.92 -1.83
C GLY A 93 15.48 3.45 -0.97
N LEU A 94 15.35 4.61 -0.35
CA LEU A 94 16.43 5.22 0.44
C LEU A 94 16.56 4.64 1.84
N ALA A 95 15.49 4.04 2.38
CA ALA A 95 15.48 3.42 3.69
C ALA A 95 15.81 1.91 3.59
N PRO A 96 16.41 1.32 4.65
CA PRO A 96 16.69 -0.11 4.68
C PRO A 96 15.44 -0.96 4.44
N PHE A 97 15.61 -2.12 3.79
CA PHE A 97 14.50 -3.02 3.51
C PHE A 97 13.87 -3.57 4.83
N PRO A 98 12.54 -3.54 5.00
CA PRO A 98 11.87 -3.93 6.24
C PRO A 98 11.68 -5.46 6.35
N GLU A 99 12.79 -6.19 6.48
CA GLU A 99 12.79 -7.66 6.49
C GLU A 99 12.04 -8.24 7.71
N ALA A 100 12.24 -7.65 8.89
CA ALA A 100 11.61 -8.11 10.13
C ALA A 100 10.08 -7.91 10.11
N GLU A 101 9.62 -6.75 9.64
CA GLU A 101 8.20 -6.45 9.50
C GLU A 101 7.53 -7.34 8.45
N LEU A 102 8.22 -7.61 7.33
CA LEU A 102 7.74 -8.51 6.29
C LEU A 102 7.59 -9.94 6.81
N GLN A 103 8.60 -10.44 7.53
CA GLN A 103 8.56 -11.77 8.14
C GLN A 103 7.36 -11.90 9.09
N THR A 104 7.14 -10.90 9.94
CA THR A 104 5.99 -10.86 10.87
C THR A 104 4.66 -10.88 10.12
N LEU A 105 4.53 -10.09 9.05
CA LEU A 105 3.32 -10.05 8.22
C LEU A 105 3.01 -11.40 7.56
N VAL A 106 4.04 -12.09 7.07
CA VAL A 106 3.90 -13.42 6.45
C VAL A 106 3.52 -14.47 7.49
N GLU A 107 4.09 -14.44 8.69
CA GLU A 107 3.73 -15.36 9.77
C GLU A 107 2.26 -15.21 10.19
N LEU A 108 1.77 -13.97 10.29
CA LEU A 108 0.40 -13.69 10.74
C LEU A 108 -0.66 -13.91 9.64
N HIS A 109 -0.31 -13.62 8.37
CA HIS A 109 -1.28 -13.47 7.29
C HIS A 109 -0.91 -14.23 6.00
N GLY A 110 0.14 -15.04 5.99
CA GLY A 110 0.64 -15.74 4.79
C GLY A 110 -0.37 -16.66 4.10
N ASN A 111 -1.41 -17.11 4.80
CA ASN A 111 -2.47 -17.91 4.19
C ASN A 111 -3.39 -17.09 3.25
N VAL A 112 -3.58 -15.80 3.55
CA VAL A 112 -4.44 -14.89 2.79
C VAL A 112 -3.66 -13.97 1.84
N ILE A 113 -2.39 -13.69 2.12
CA ILE A 113 -1.51 -12.94 1.22
C ILE A 113 -1.05 -13.86 0.09
N LYS A 114 -1.42 -13.54 -1.16
CA LYS A 114 -1.03 -14.33 -2.35
C LYS A 114 0.20 -13.80 -3.04
N LYS A 115 0.40 -12.49 -3.00
CA LYS A 115 1.55 -11.82 -3.62
C LYS A 115 1.95 -10.62 -2.79
N PHE A 116 3.26 -10.39 -2.71
CA PHE A 116 3.85 -9.21 -2.11
C PHE A 116 4.89 -8.67 -3.08
N TRP A 117 4.73 -7.42 -3.50
CA TRP A 117 5.66 -6.74 -4.40
C TRP A 117 6.26 -5.54 -3.70
N THR A 118 7.55 -5.34 -3.89
CA THR A 118 8.26 -4.13 -3.50
C THR A 118 8.70 -3.38 -4.74
N LEU A 119 8.39 -2.09 -4.78
CA LEU A 119 8.88 -1.16 -5.79
C LEU A 119 9.65 -0.04 -5.09
N ALA A 120 10.93 0.07 -5.45
CA ALA A 120 11.74 1.23 -5.13
C ALA A 120 11.82 2.11 -6.38
N LEU A 121 11.34 3.36 -6.27
CA LEU A 121 11.43 4.37 -7.32
C LEU A 121 12.58 5.32 -6.94
N GLY A 122 13.81 4.87 -7.15
CA GLY A 122 15.05 5.56 -6.80
C GLY A 122 16.20 5.17 -7.71
#